data_AF-A0A938EWM9-F1
#
_entry.id   AF-A0A938EWM9-F1
#
_cell.length_a   1.000
_cell.length_b   1.000
_cell.length_c   1.000
_cell.angle_alpha   90.00
_cell.angle_beta   90.00
_cell.angle_gamma   90.00
#
_symmetry.space_group_name_H-M   'P 1'
#
loop_
_entity.id
_entity.type
_entity.pdbx_description
1 polymer ?
#
loop_
_entity_poly.entity_id
_entity_poly.type
_entity_poly.pdbx_seq_one_letter_code
_entity_poly.pdbx_strand_id
1 'polypeptide(L)'
;MAKKELTLKDRLSRLTFTQACKLLGPEGSKLIMQGGKFEINLIEENVFLDNKLFQLFIDGAVVKINLNGNVAGHLHFNCNKCQAPCEHVGAAFALILEEKTILGLAKPP
;
A
#
# COMPACT_ATOMS: atom_id res chain seq x y z
N MET A 1 -6.46 18.52 22.33
CA MET A 1 -6.69 17.81 21.05
C MET A 1 -5.67 16.69 20.96
N ALA A 2 -6.09 15.44 21.15
CA ALA A 2 -5.17 14.30 21.10
C ALA A 2 -4.59 14.18 19.70
N LYS A 3 -3.27 14.33 19.55
CA LYS A 3 -2.54 13.89 18.35
C LYS A 3 -2.70 12.38 18.30
N LYS A 4 -3.77 11.90 17.67
CA LYS A 4 -4.00 10.49 17.42
C LYS A 4 -2.82 10.03 16.58
N GLU A 5 -1.94 9.21 17.16
CA GLU A 5 -0.83 8.61 16.43
C GLU A 5 -1.42 7.93 15.20
N LEU A 6 -1.15 8.49 14.02
CA LEU A 6 -1.74 8.01 12.78
C LEU A 6 -1.17 6.62 12.52
N THR A 7 -1.99 5.60 12.68
CA THR A 7 -1.62 4.21 12.36
C THR A 7 -1.45 4.07 10.84
N LEU A 8 -0.81 2.98 10.41
CA LEU A 8 -0.67 2.66 8.99
C LEU A 8 -2.03 2.67 8.31
N LYS A 9 -3.02 2.04 8.95
CA LYS A 9 -4.41 2.02 8.48
C LYS A 9 -4.99 3.41 8.24
N ASP A 10 -4.82 4.33 9.20
CA ASP A 10 -5.34 5.70 9.07
C ASP A 10 -4.66 6.46 7.91
N ARG A 11 -3.34 6.29 7.76
CA ARG A 11 -2.56 6.84 6.64
C ARG A 11 -3.00 6.27 5.29
N LEU A 12 -3.18 4.95 5.19
CA LEU A 12 -3.61 4.28 3.96
C LEU A 12 -5.07 4.64 3.59
N SER A 13 -5.95 4.78 4.57
CA SER A 13 -7.34 5.21 4.35
C SER A 13 -7.40 6.59 3.70
N ARG A 14 -6.55 7.53 4.17
CA ARG A 14 -6.41 8.89 3.62
C ARG A 14 -5.52 8.98 2.39
N LEU A 15 -4.85 7.90 2.00
CA LEU A 15 -3.96 7.88 0.87
C LEU A 15 -4.75 8.09 -0.43
N THR A 16 -4.25 9.00 -1.27
CA THR A 16 -4.79 9.25 -2.61
C THR A 16 -3.81 8.79 -3.68
N PHE A 17 -4.33 8.56 -4.89
CA PHE A 17 -3.52 8.18 -6.05
C PHE A 17 -2.32 9.13 -6.26
N THR A 18 -2.53 10.44 -6.13
CA THR A 18 -1.49 11.45 -6.26
C THR A 18 -0.40 11.32 -5.18
N GLN A 19 -0.78 10.97 -3.95
CA GLN A 19 0.19 10.74 -2.86
C GLN A 19 1.00 9.47 -3.10
N ALA A 20 0.34 8.38 -3.52
CA ALA A 20 1.01 7.13 -3.88
C ALA A 20 2.00 7.34 -5.04
N CYS A 21 1.61 8.10 -6.07
CA CYS A 21 2.48 8.45 -7.18
C CYS A 21 3.73 9.23 -6.70
N LYS A 22 3.56 10.23 -5.82
CA LYS A 22 4.68 10.96 -5.22
C LYS A 22 5.63 10.08 -4.39
N LEU A 23 5.11 9.04 -3.73
CA LEU A 23 5.92 8.10 -2.93
C LEU A 23 6.75 7.17 -3.81
N LEU A 24 6.16 6.70 -4.91
CA LEU A 24 6.82 5.81 -5.87
C LEU A 24 7.80 6.56 -6.79
N GLY A 25 7.64 7.87 -6.92
CA GLY A 25 8.48 8.73 -7.77
C GLY A 25 7.90 8.95 -9.17
N PRO A 26 8.73 9.31 -10.16
CA PRO A 26 8.27 9.74 -11.48
C PRO A 26 7.47 8.67 -12.25
N GLU A 27 7.74 7.39 -11.99
CA GLU A 27 7.03 6.27 -12.64
C GLU A 27 5.85 5.74 -11.82
N GLY A 28 5.53 6.37 -10.68
CA GLY A 28 4.53 5.86 -9.74
C GLY A 28 3.15 5.62 -10.35
N SER A 29 2.65 6.54 -11.18
CA SER A 29 1.37 6.40 -11.86
C SER A 29 1.34 5.18 -12.79
N LYS A 30 2.41 4.97 -13.55
CA LYS A 30 2.56 3.83 -14.46
C LYS A 30 2.62 2.51 -13.68
N LEU A 31 3.38 2.46 -12.60
CA LEU A 31 3.49 1.28 -11.75
C LEU A 31 2.16 0.93 -11.09
N ILE A 32 1.40 1.91 -10.58
CA ILE A 32 0.07 1.66 -10.01
C ILE A 32 -0.89 1.15 -11.09
N MET A 33 -0.91 1.76 -12.28
CA MET A 33 -1.75 1.29 -13.39
C MET A 33 -1.36 -0.11 -13.87
N GLN A 34 -0.07 -0.44 -13.92
CA GLN A 34 0.39 -1.79 -14.24
C GLN A 34 0.05 -2.77 -13.11
N GLY A 35 0.18 -2.32 -11.88
CA GLY A 35 -0.15 -3.07 -10.67
C GLY A 35 -1.62 -3.45 -10.58
N GLY A 36 -2.54 -2.57 -10.97
CA GLY A 36 -3.98 -2.86 -11.05
C GLY A 36 -4.36 -3.89 -12.11
N LYS A 37 -3.43 -4.28 -13.00
CA LYS A 37 -3.65 -5.40 -13.95
C LYS A 37 -3.42 -6.76 -13.31
N PHE A 38 -2.80 -6.81 -12.13
CA PHE A 38 -2.60 -8.06 -11.44
C PHE A 38 -3.90 -8.51 -10.79
N GLU A 39 -4.34 -9.72 -11.13
CA GLU A 39 -5.50 -10.33 -10.50
C GLU A 39 -5.11 -10.90 -9.14
N ILE A 40 -5.35 -10.11 -8.08
CA ILE A 40 -5.15 -10.52 -6.70
C ILE A 40 -6.41 -11.26 -6.26
N ASN A 41 -6.47 -12.53 -6.61
CA ASN A 41 -7.51 -13.43 -6.12
C ASN A 41 -7.36 -13.56 -4.59
N LEU A 42 -8.48 -13.54 -3.85
CA LEU A 42 -8.50 -13.74 -2.39
C LEU A 42 -7.60 -12.73 -1.65
N ILE A 43 -7.98 -11.46 -1.73
CA ILE A 43 -7.29 -10.35 -1.05
C ILE A 43 -7.08 -10.66 0.44
N GLU A 44 -8.05 -11.28 1.10
CA GLU A 44 -8.00 -11.61 2.53
C GLU A 44 -6.90 -12.62 2.89
N GLU A 45 -6.54 -13.52 1.96
CA GLU A 45 -5.48 -14.52 2.17
C GLU A 45 -4.11 -14.00 1.72
N ASN A 46 -4.07 -13.22 0.64
CA ASN A 46 -2.85 -12.71 0.05
C ASN A 46 -2.40 -11.35 0.62
N VAL A 47 -3.26 -10.67 1.38
CA VAL A 47 -2.97 -9.39 2.00
C VAL A 47 -3.04 -9.50 3.52
N PHE A 48 -1.92 -9.12 4.15
CA PHE A 48 -1.84 -8.99 5.58
C PHE A 48 -1.76 -7.52 5.96
N LEU A 49 -2.80 -6.96 6.59
CA LEU A 49 -2.84 -5.56 6.99
C LEU A 49 -2.99 -5.38 8.51
N ASP A 50 -1.92 -4.89 9.12
CA ASP A 50 -1.85 -4.55 10.52
C ASP A 50 -1.75 -3.03 10.75
N ASN A 51 -1.79 -2.58 12.01
CA ASN A 51 -1.66 -1.18 12.39
C ASN A 51 -0.31 -0.56 12.06
N LYS A 52 0.75 -1.38 11.92
CA LYS A 52 2.11 -0.90 11.65
C LYS A 52 2.69 -1.36 10.31
N LEU A 53 2.16 -2.46 9.76
CA LEU A 53 2.74 -3.14 8.62
C LEU A 53 1.63 -3.71 7.71
N PHE A 54 1.81 -3.53 6.42
CA PHE A 54 1.01 -4.11 5.36
C PHE A 54 1.91 -5.02 4.54
N GLN A 55 1.44 -6.22 4.21
CA GLN A 55 2.10 -7.13 3.29
C GLN A 55 1.14 -7.57 2.21
N LEU A 56 1.60 -7.57 0.98
CA LEU A 56 0.90 -8.17 -0.16
C LEU A 56 1.79 -9.27 -0.74
N PHE A 57 1.19 -10.43 -0.97
CA PHE A 57 1.74 -11.53 -1.73
C PHE A 57 1.14 -11.51 -3.13
N ILE A 58 1.99 -11.38 -4.15
CA ILE A 58 1.56 -11.26 -5.54
C ILE A 58 2.63 -11.86 -6.45
N ASP A 59 2.25 -12.81 -7.32
CA ASP A 59 3.17 -13.48 -8.26
C ASP A 59 4.45 -14.05 -7.60
N GLY A 60 4.33 -14.54 -6.36
CA GLY A 60 5.48 -15.00 -5.57
C GLY A 60 6.45 -13.89 -5.13
N ALA A 61 6.10 -12.62 -5.34
CA ALA A 61 6.74 -11.46 -4.74
C ALA A 61 6.03 -11.09 -3.43
N VAL A 62 6.81 -10.63 -2.45
CA VAL A 62 6.29 -10.12 -1.18
C VAL A 62 6.60 -8.64 -1.10
N VAL A 63 5.56 -7.83 -1.09
CA VAL A 63 5.65 -6.38 -0.89
C VAL A 63 5.32 -6.10 0.56
N LYS A 64 6.17 -5.35 1.26
CA LYS A 64 5.95 -4.90 2.63
C LYS A 64 5.89 -3.39 2.65
N ILE A 65 4.87 -2.82 3.30
CA ILE A 65 4.70 -1.39 3.50
C ILE A 65 4.57 -1.12 4.99
N ASN A 66 5.40 -0.23 5.52
CA ASN A 66 5.41 0.13 6.92
C ASN A 66 5.56 1.64 7.09
N LEU A 67 5.03 2.19 8.18
CA LEU A 67 5.26 3.59 8.54
C LEU A 67 6.65 3.70 9.14
N ASN A 68 7.50 4.55 8.57
CA ASN A 68 8.80 4.85 9.18
C ASN A 68 8.68 6.13 10.02
N GLY A 69 8.92 6.00 11.33
CA GLY A 69 8.71 7.07 12.31
C GLY A 69 9.78 8.17 12.30
N ASN A 70 10.89 7.98 11.58
CA ASN A 70 12.08 8.83 11.71
C ASN A 70 12.05 10.13 10.88
N VAL A 71 11.22 10.19 9.83
CA VAL A 71 11.07 11.39 8.98
C VAL A 71 9.58 11.59 8.69
N ALA A 72 8.91 12.40 9.51
CA ALA A 72 7.55 12.91 9.32
C ALA A 72 6.51 11.94 8.67
N GLY A 73 6.45 10.68 9.12
CA GLY A 73 5.42 9.73 8.69
C GLY A 73 5.40 9.42 7.19
N HIS A 74 6.58 9.28 6.57
CA HIS A 74 6.68 8.68 5.25
C HIS A 74 6.37 7.17 5.30
N LEU A 75 5.63 6.71 4.30
CA LEU A 75 5.41 5.28 4.05
C LEU A 75 6.68 4.71 3.43
N HIS A 76 7.21 3.66 4.04
CA HIS A 76 8.31 2.89 3.50
C HIS A 76 7.76 1.62 2.88
N PHE A 77 8.19 1.31 1.66
CA PHE A 77 7.79 0.11 0.96
C PHE A 77 9.02 -0.63 0.48
N ASN A 78 8.95 -1.95 0.47
CA ASN A 78 10.02 -2.81 -0.01
C ASN A 78 9.44 -4.02 -0.71
N CYS A 79 9.98 -4.37 -1.87
CA CYS A 79 9.67 -5.61 -2.55
C CYS A 79 10.83 -6.59 -2.35
N ASN A 80 10.54 -7.84 -1.99
CA ASN A 80 11.60 -8.84 -1.83
C ASN A 80 12.27 -9.22 -3.17
N LYS A 81 11.55 -9.11 -4.29
CA LYS A 81 12.06 -9.44 -5.62
C LYS A 81 12.74 -8.25 -6.29
N CYS A 82 12.23 -7.04 -6.05
CA CYS A 82 12.70 -5.83 -6.71
C CYS A 82 13.28 -4.87 -5.67
N GLN A 83 14.54 -4.47 -5.85
CA GLN A 83 15.20 -3.49 -4.99
C GLN A 83 14.74 -2.03 -5.26
N ALA A 84 13.79 -1.84 -6.18
CA ALA A 84 13.28 -0.56 -6.65
C ALA A 84 11.74 -0.59 -6.71
N PRO A 85 11.06 0.57 -6.77
CA PRO A 85 9.62 0.64 -7.04
C PRO A 85 9.32 -0.09 -8.35
N CYS A 86 8.48 -1.11 -8.26
CA CYS A 86 8.12 -1.99 -9.36
C CYS A 86 6.60 -2.17 -9.44
N GLU A 87 6.15 -2.89 -10.45
CA GLU A 87 4.73 -3.17 -10.67
C GLU A 87 4.07 -3.89 -9.48
N HIS A 88 4.80 -4.73 -8.74
CA HIS A 88 4.29 -5.35 -7.50
C HIS A 88 3.97 -4.31 -6.42
N VAL A 89 4.86 -3.32 -6.24
CA VAL A 89 4.62 -2.23 -5.27
C VAL A 89 3.45 -1.37 -5.76
N GLY A 90 3.40 -1.12 -7.07
CA GLY A 90 2.26 -0.48 -7.71
C GLY A 90 0.95 -1.23 -7.45
N ALA A 91 0.95 -2.56 -7.52
CA ALA A 91 -0.22 -3.41 -7.28
C ALA A 91 -0.69 -3.31 -5.83
N ALA A 92 0.25 -3.28 -4.88
CA ALA A 92 -0.08 -3.02 -3.48
C ALA A 92 -0.79 -1.68 -3.30
N PHE A 93 -0.28 -0.61 -3.92
CA PHE A 93 -0.92 0.71 -3.84
C PHE A 93 -2.25 0.78 -4.58
N ALA A 94 -2.38 0.15 -5.76
CA ALA A 94 -3.63 0.07 -6.52
C ALA A 94 -4.71 -0.61 -5.69
N LEU A 95 -4.40 -1.80 -5.15
CA LEU A 95 -5.30 -2.55 -4.29
C LEU A 95 -5.70 -1.76 -3.03
N ILE A 96 -4.76 -1.04 -2.40
CA ILE A 96 -5.08 -0.17 -1.26
C ILE A 96 -6.01 0.98 -1.67
N LEU A 97 -5.89 1.51 -2.88
CA LEU A 97 -6.72 2.63 -3.33
C LEU A 97 -8.12 2.20 -3.73
N GLU A 98 -8.26 1.03 -4.36
CA GLU A 98 -9.51 0.46 -4.85
C GLU A 98 -10.28 -0.27 -3.73
N GLU A 99 -9.61 -1.17 -3.01
CA GLU A 99 -10.23 -2.13 -2.10
C GLU A 99 -10.12 -1.72 -0.62
N LYS A 100 -10.26 -0.42 -0.33
CA LYS A 100 -10.17 0.13 1.05
C LYS A 100 -11.15 -0.53 2.02
N THR A 101 -12.33 -0.89 1.56
CA THR A 101 -13.37 -1.56 2.36
C THR A 101 -12.98 -2.99 2.71
N ILE A 102 -12.48 -3.77 1.74
CA ILE A 102 -12.04 -5.16 1.95
C ILE A 102 -10.86 -5.21 2.92
N LEU A 103 -9.96 -4.23 2.84
CA LEU A 103 -8.84 -4.09 3.76
C LEU A 103 -9.26 -3.68 5.19
N GLY A 104 -10.55 -3.45 5.44
CA GLY A 104 -11.04 -2.93 6.72
C GLY A 104 -10.54 -1.52 7.04
N LEU A 105 -10.14 -0.76 6.02
CA LEU A 105 -9.72 0.65 6.12
C LEU A 105 -10.89 1.63 6.04
N ALA A 106 -12.02 1.18 5.49
CA ALA A 106 -13.26 1.94 5.39
C ALA A 106 -14.43 1.11 5.95
N LYS A 107 -15.35 1.75 6.67
CA LYS A 107 -16.63 1.11 7.03
C LYS A 107 -17.48 0.98 5.76
N PRO A 108 -18.13 -0.17 5.51
CA PRO A 108 -19.17 -0.25 4.49
C PRO A 108 -20.29 0.75 4.81
N PRO A 109 -20.88 1.41 3.79
CA PRO A 109 -21.98 2.36 3.97
C PRO A 109 -23.26 1.71 4.51
#